data_AF-A0A6V8MJM4-F1
#
_entry.id   AF-A0A6V8MJM4-F1
#
_cell.length_a   1.000
_cell.length_b   1.000
_cell.length_c   1.000
_cell.angle_alpha   90.00
_cell.angle_beta   90.00
_cell.angle_gamma   90.00
#
_symmetry.space_group_name_H-M   'P 1'
#
loop_
_entity.id
_entity.type
_entity.pdbx_description
1 polymer ?
#
loop_
_entity_poly.entity_id
_entity_poly.type
_entity_poly.pdbx_seq_one_letter_code
_entity_poly.pdbx_strand_id
1 'polypeptide(L)'
;MIDILVHIVIALGLPPLLLGVIGKTKAAFAGRVGAPFLQPYYDLARLFRKGVVISETTSWIFRAGPAVTLAATLCAGLLIPLGRHTAPISFDGDLVLFAYLFALGRFFTTIAALDTGSSFEGMGAAREVSFACLAEPTLFFALITLTRLSGTLSLTPMLNHLDLSVWLGTGAALILMLAGLFVVLLAENSRIPFDDPNTHLELTMIHEVMVLDHSGPYFGCILYGAALKLFLLGALFVNVALPFTTGSSLADWLVFLAGMLALSVAVGVVESVMARLRLIRVPQLLVAALILTAFSLVLVVR
;
A
#
# COMPACT_ATOMS: atom_id res chain seq x y z
N MET A 1 10.72 4.99 24.10
CA MET A 1 11.48 5.94 23.26
C MET A 1 12.30 5.23 22.20
N ILE A 2 13.05 4.17 22.54
CA ILE A 2 13.83 3.38 21.57
C ILE A 2 12.92 2.78 20.49
N ASP A 3 11.77 2.18 20.86
CA ASP A 3 10.87 1.56 19.88
C ASP A 3 10.26 2.56 18.89
N ILE A 4 9.98 3.79 19.33
CA ILE A 4 9.50 4.87 18.45
C ILE A 4 10.60 5.28 17.44
N LEU A 5 11.86 5.31 17.88
CA LEU A 5 12.98 5.62 16.98
C LEU A 5 13.16 4.49 15.95
N VAL A 6 13.10 3.23 16.39
CA VAL A 6 13.15 2.06 15.52
C VAL A 6 11.98 2.08 14.51
N HIS A 7 10.78 2.41 14.97
CA HIS A 7 9.60 2.58 14.12
C HIS A 7 9.84 3.58 13.00
N ILE A 8 10.31 4.78 13.34
CA ILE A 8 10.58 5.84 12.35
C ILE A 8 11.65 5.40 11.35
N VAL A 9 12.72 4.77 11.83
CA VAL A 9 13.80 4.26 10.97
C VAL A 9 13.28 3.19 10.02
N ILE A 10 12.44 2.27 10.48
CA ILE A 10 11.84 1.22 9.64
C ILE A 10 10.84 1.83 8.66
N ALA A 11 9.96 2.72 9.10
CA ALA A 11 8.93 3.33 8.27
C ALA A 11 9.53 4.19 7.14
N LEU A 12 10.67 4.85 7.36
CA LEU A 12 11.36 5.63 6.33
C LEU A 12 12.33 4.78 5.49
N GLY A 13 12.99 3.82 6.13
CA GLY A 13 14.07 3.04 5.54
C GLY A 13 13.57 1.86 4.73
N LEU A 14 12.67 1.03 5.26
CA LEU A 14 12.27 -0.25 4.65
C LEU A 14 11.45 -0.15 3.35
N PRO A 15 10.57 0.84 3.11
CA PRO A 15 9.63 0.79 1.99
C PRO A 15 10.26 0.56 0.60
N PRO A 16 11.33 1.29 0.21
CA PRO A 16 11.95 1.04 -1.11
C PRO A 16 12.62 -0.33 -1.22
N LEU A 17 13.07 -0.94 -0.12
CA LEU A 17 13.64 -2.29 -0.11
C LEU A 17 12.63 -3.33 -0.56
N LEU A 18 11.36 -3.19 -0.16
CA LEU A 18 10.29 -4.11 -0.53
C LEU A 18 10.13 -4.19 -2.07
N LEU A 19 10.20 -3.05 -2.74
CA LEU A 19 10.21 -2.98 -4.21
C LEU A 19 11.42 -3.70 -4.82
N GLY A 20 12.59 -3.55 -4.19
CA GLY A 20 13.81 -4.25 -4.60
C GLY A 20 13.70 -5.76 -4.47
N VAL A 21 13.05 -6.24 -3.40
CA VAL A 21 12.77 -7.67 -3.18
C VAL A 21 11.80 -8.20 -4.24
N ILE A 22 10.70 -7.50 -4.50
CA ILE A 22 9.73 -7.85 -5.56
C ILE A 22 10.44 -7.95 -6.93
N GLY A 23 11.29 -6.97 -7.26
CA GLY A 23 12.05 -6.97 -8.51
C GLY A 23 13.03 -8.16 -8.60
N LYS A 24 13.66 -8.53 -7.49
CA LYS A 24 14.58 -9.66 -7.43
C LYS A 24 13.87 -11.00 -7.60
N THR A 25 12.71 -11.17 -6.97
CA THR A 25 11.90 -12.39 -7.09
C THR A 25 11.41 -12.57 -8.53
N LYS A 26 10.95 -11.50 -9.19
CA LYS A 26 10.58 -11.55 -10.61
C LYS A 26 11.74 -11.97 -11.50
N ALA A 27 12.93 -11.44 -11.24
CA ALA A 27 14.12 -11.80 -12.00
C ALA A 27 14.50 -13.29 -11.82
N ALA A 28 14.38 -13.81 -10.59
CA ALA A 28 14.62 -15.22 -10.29
C ALA A 28 13.64 -16.14 -11.05
N PHE A 29 12.33 -15.82 -11.05
CA PHE A 29 11.33 -16.57 -11.82
C PHE A 29 11.56 -16.50 -13.33
N ALA A 30 12.08 -15.38 -13.82
CA ALA A 30 12.44 -15.20 -15.23
C ALA A 30 13.80 -15.85 -15.60
N GLY A 31 14.50 -16.50 -14.67
CA GLY A 31 15.79 -17.15 -14.92
C GLY A 31 16.95 -16.17 -15.21
N ARG A 32 16.85 -14.91 -14.77
CA ARG A 32 17.88 -13.88 -15.02
C ARG A 32 18.40 -13.25 -13.73
N VAL A 33 19.62 -12.72 -13.78
CA VAL A 33 20.18 -11.91 -12.68
C VAL A 33 19.51 -10.53 -12.71
N GLY A 34 18.62 -10.29 -11.75
CA GLY A 34 17.97 -8.98 -11.57
C GLY A 34 18.87 -7.94 -10.92
N ALA A 35 18.40 -6.68 -10.91
CA ALA A 35 19.02 -5.55 -10.22
C ALA A 35 19.32 -5.87 -8.73
N PRO A 36 20.26 -5.15 -8.09
CA PRO A 36 20.51 -5.30 -6.66
C PRO A 36 19.29 -4.85 -5.83
N PHE A 37 19.14 -5.38 -4.61
CA PHE A 37 18.03 -5.04 -3.72
C PHE A 37 17.94 -3.53 -3.42
N LEU A 38 19.09 -2.85 -3.40
CA LEU A 38 19.18 -1.42 -3.11
C LEU A 38 18.95 -0.51 -4.33
N GLN A 39 18.67 -1.08 -5.51
CA GLN A 39 18.44 -0.31 -6.73
C GLN A 39 17.39 0.80 -6.56
N PRO A 40 16.23 0.56 -5.90
CA PRO A 40 15.22 1.62 -5.71
C PRO A 40 15.76 2.85 -4.96
N TYR A 41 16.68 2.68 -4.01
CA TYR A 41 17.30 3.81 -3.31
C TYR A 41 18.22 4.61 -4.22
N TYR A 42 19.00 3.94 -5.07
CA TYR A 42 19.86 4.62 -6.04
C TYR A 42 19.04 5.40 -7.07
N ASP A 43 17.91 4.85 -7.50
CA ASP A 43 16.99 5.52 -8.41
C ASP A 43 16.33 6.75 -7.79
N LEU A 44 15.87 6.66 -6.53
CA LEU A 44 15.37 7.81 -5.77
C LEU A 44 16.45 8.89 -5.62
N ALA A 45 17.65 8.50 -5.16
CA ALA A 45 18.78 9.43 -5.00
C ALA A 45 19.19 10.08 -6.33
N ARG A 46 19.06 9.37 -7.45
CA ARG A 46 19.27 9.92 -8.79
C ARG A 46 18.18 10.93 -9.14
N LEU A 47 16.91 10.64 -8.90
CA LEU A 47 15.79 11.53 -9.21
C LEU A 47 15.86 12.85 -8.43
N PHE A 48 16.22 12.80 -7.15
CA PHE A 48 16.41 14.01 -6.33
C PHE A 48 17.57 14.92 -6.80
N ARG A 49 18.48 14.40 -7.63
CA ARG A 49 19.59 15.15 -8.22
C ARG A 49 19.30 15.66 -9.64
N LYS A 50 18.15 15.31 -10.23
CA LYS A 50 17.76 15.77 -11.56
C LYS A 50 17.05 17.12 -11.49
N GLY A 51 17.08 17.86 -12.60
CA GLY A 51 16.23 19.02 -12.78
C GLY A 51 14.75 18.65 -12.94
N VAL A 52 13.88 19.64 -12.79
CA VAL A 52 12.44 19.52 -13.03
C VAL A 52 12.08 20.27 -14.31
N VAL A 53 11.24 19.66 -15.11
CA VAL A 53 10.50 20.30 -16.22
C VAL A 53 9.03 20.31 -15.84
N ILE A 54 8.39 21.48 -15.93
CA ILE A 54 6.98 21.68 -15.61
C ILE A 54 6.35 22.39 -16.81
N SER A 55 5.18 21.92 -17.26
CA SER A 55 4.43 22.58 -18.34
C SER A 55 3.91 23.94 -17.89
N GLU A 56 3.93 24.92 -18.80
CA GLU A 56 3.37 26.26 -18.57
C GLU A 56 1.85 26.25 -18.39
N THR A 57 1.18 25.17 -18.85
CA THR A 57 -0.27 25.00 -18.75
C THR A 57 -0.72 24.46 -17.39
N THR A 58 0.20 23.95 -16.58
CA THR A 58 -0.12 23.39 -15.26
C THR A 58 -0.26 24.48 -14.22
N SER A 59 -1.14 24.26 -13.25
CA SER A 59 -1.35 25.15 -12.12
C SER A 59 -0.45 24.77 -10.93
N TRP A 60 -0.67 25.41 -9.78
CA TRP A 60 0.00 25.05 -8.54
C TRP A 60 -0.35 23.63 -8.08
N ILE A 61 -1.47 23.07 -8.56
CA ILE A 61 -1.97 21.74 -8.20
C ILE A 61 -0.98 20.65 -8.61
N PHE A 62 -0.40 20.75 -9.81
CA PHE A 62 0.64 19.84 -10.28
C PHE A 62 1.83 19.71 -9.32
N ARG A 63 2.24 20.82 -8.69
CA ARG A 63 3.33 20.83 -7.69
C ARG A 63 2.86 20.35 -6.32
N ALA A 64 1.63 20.65 -5.95
CA ALA A 64 1.05 20.26 -4.68
C ALA A 64 0.77 18.74 -4.62
N GLY A 65 0.39 18.11 -5.73
CA GLY A 65 0.08 16.69 -5.81
C GLY A 65 1.11 15.79 -5.13
N PRO A 66 2.35 15.71 -5.65
CA PRO A 66 3.41 14.89 -5.07
C PRO A 66 3.72 15.21 -3.61
N ALA A 67 3.69 16.49 -3.24
CA ALA A 67 4.03 16.95 -1.90
C ALA A 67 2.97 16.55 -0.87
N VAL A 68 1.69 16.77 -1.18
CA VAL A 68 0.56 16.42 -0.30
C VAL A 68 0.43 14.91 -0.18
N THR A 69 0.55 14.17 -1.29
CA THR A 69 0.50 12.69 -1.25
C THR A 69 1.63 12.10 -0.41
N LEU A 70 2.85 12.62 -0.53
CA LEU A 70 3.95 12.17 0.31
C LEU A 70 3.73 12.53 1.78
N ALA A 71 3.28 13.76 2.08
CA ALA A 71 2.98 14.16 3.45
C ALA A 71 1.86 13.30 4.08
N ALA A 72 0.79 13.04 3.33
CA ALA A 72 -0.33 12.23 3.80
C ALA A 72 0.09 10.77 4.09
N THR A 73 0.90 10.17 3.20
CA THR A 73 1.42 8.81 3.41
C THR A 73 2.42 8.73 4.56
N LEU A 74 3.28 9.75 4.75
CA LEU A 74 4.16 9.84 5.92
C LEU A 74 3.36 9.94 7.23
N CYS A 75 2.33 10.79 7.27
CA CYS A 75 1.44 10.90 8.43
C CYS A 75 0.73 9.57 8.73
N ALA A 76 0.27 8.84 7.70
CA ALA A 76 -0.34 7.53 7.87
C ALA A 76 0.64 6.51 8.49
N GLY A 77 1.94 6.63 8.19
CA GLY A 77 3.00 5.81 8.79
C GLY A 77 3.24 6.05 10.29
N LEU A 78 2.77 7.17 10.84
CA LEU A 78 2.84 7.46 12.27
C LEU A 78 1.65 6.86 13.05
N LEU A 79 0.56 6.48 12.37
CA LEU A 79 -0.66 5.97 12.98
C LEU A 79 -0.72 4.43 13.04
N ILE A 80 -0.07 3.75 12.09
CA ILE A 80 -0.11 2.29 12.03
C ILE A 80 0.94 1.68 12.98
N PRO A 81 0.58 0.74 13.88
CA PRO A 81 1.56 0.01 14.68
C PRO A 81 2.40 -0.94 13.83
N LEU A 82 3.68 -1.06 14.15
CA LEU A 82 4.59 -2.00 13.50
C LEU A 82 5.02 -3.09 14.49
N GLY A 83 4.85 -4.35 14.11
CA GLY A 83 5.43 -5.49 14.83
C GLY A 83 5.03 -5.58 16.30
N ARG A 84 3.73 -5.45 16.61
CA ARG A 84 3.18 -5.51 17.99
C ARG A 84 3.62 -4.38 18.93
N HIS A 85 4.30 -3.37 18.41
CA HIS A 85 4.64 -2.15 19.16
C HIS A 85 3.54 -1.11 19.05
N THR A 86 3.57 -0.13 19.96
CA THR A 86 2.68 1.02 19.89
C THR A 86 3.08 1.95 18.74
N ALA A 87 2.11 2.41 17.95
CA ALA A 87 2.38 3.45 16.96
C ALA A 87 2.87 4.76 17.64
N PRO A 88 3.68 5.58 16.96
CA PRO A 88 4.11 6.89 17.47
C PRO A 88 2.94 7.80 17.88
N ILE A 89 1.81 7.72 17.15
CA ILE A 89 0.59 8.47 17.42
C ILE A 89 -0.58 7.48 17.44
N SER A 90 -1.38 7.51 18.50
CA SER A 90 -2.57 6.66 18.64
C SER A 90 -3.66 7.43 19.39
N PHE A 91 -4.89 7.39 18.87
CA PHE A 91 -6.06 8.03 19.45
C PHE A 91 -7.36 7.38 18.91
N ASP A 92 -8.49 7.59 19.59
CA ASP A 92 -9.76 7.03 19.14
C ASP A 92 -10.20 7.60 17.79
N GLY A 93 -10.40 6.72 16.80
CA GLY A 93 -10.77 7.10 15.44
C GLY A 93 -9.59 7.30 14.48
N ASP A 94 -8.35 7.01 14.91
CA ASP A 94 -7.17 7.06 14.04
C ASP A 94 -7.28 6.12 12.81
N LEU A 95 -8.09 5.05 12.86
CA LEU A 95 -8.37 4.19 11.71
C LEU A 95 -9.05 4.93 10.56
N VAL A 96 -9.93 5.88 10.91
CA VAL A 96 -10.68 6.68 9.92
C VAL A 96 -9.73 7.70 9.30
N LEU A 97 -8.89 8.33 10.13
CA LEU A 97 -7.85 9.23 9.62
C LEU A 97 -6.88 8.50 8.70
N PHE A 98 -6.44 7.29 9.06
CA PHE A 98 -5.55 6.47 8.23
C PHE A 98 -6.14 6.21 6.84
N ALA A 99 -7.42 5.80 6.75
CA ALA A 99 -8.09 5.60 5.47
C ALA A 99 -8.20 6.89 4.65
N TYR A 100 -8.61 8.00 5.28
CA TYR A 100 -8.77 9.28 4.59
C TYR A 100 -7.45 9.96 4.21
N LEU A 101 -6.32 9.64 4.86
CA LEU A 101 -5.01 10.09 4.41
C LEU A 101 -4.63 9.46 3.06
N PHE A 102 -4.98 8.19 2.82
CA PHE A 102 -4.84 7.59 1.48
C PHE A 102 -5.80 8.21 0.48
N ALA A 103 -7.05 8.48 0.88
CA ALA A 103 -8.02 9.15 0.02
C ALA A 103 -7.56 10.56 -0.38
N LEU A 104 -6.98 11.32 0.56
CA LEU A 104 -6.38 12.64 0.32
C LEU A 104 -5.20 12.53 -0.65
N GLY A 105 -4.30 11.57 -0.42
CA GLY A 105 -3.17 11.32 -1.30
C GLY A 105 -3.61 11.00 -2.72
N ARG A 106 -4.63 10.13 -2.88
CA ARG A 106 -5.22 9.79 -4.19
C ARG A 106 -5.88 11.00 -4.84
N PHE A 107 -6.67 11.77 -4.09
CA PHE A 107 -7.33 12.96 -4.59
C PHE A 107 -6.30 13.91 -5.21
N PHE A 108 -5.22 14.21 -4.49
CA PHE A 108 -4.16 15.11 -4.94
C PHE A 108 -3.36 14.56 -6.12
N THR A 109 -3.06 13.26 -6.19
CA THR A 109 -2.46 12.66 -7.39
C THR A 109 -3.40 12.73 -8.59
N THR A 110 -4.70 12.53 -8.38
CA THR A 110 -5.69 12.53 -9.46
C THR A 110 -5.89 13.91 -10.05
N ILE A 111 -6.03 14.94 -9.22
CA ILE A 111 -6.17 16.30 -9.74
C ILE A 111 -4.87 16.80 -10.35
N ALA A 112 -3.69 16.38 -9.86
CA ALA A 112 -2.41 16.72 -10.49
C ALA A 112 -2.27 16.11 -11.89
N ALA A 113 -2.77 14.89 -12.12
CA ALA A 113 -2.84 14.28 -13.44
C ALA A 113 -3.87 14.99 -14.35
N LEU A 114 -4.98 15.50 -13.81
CA LEU A 114 -5.96 16.25 -14.60
C LEU A 114 -5.48 17.66 -14.97
N ASP A 115 -4.61 18.25 -14.15
CA ASP A 115 -4.08 19.61 -14.30
C ASP A 115 -3.16 19.78 -15.52
N THR A 116 -2.59 18.69 -16.06
CA THR A 116 -1.77 18.71 -17.28
C THR A 116 -2.60 18.92 -18.55
N GLY A 117 -3.89 18.57 -18.50
CA GLY A 117 -4.81 18.67 -19.63
C GLY A 117 -4.62 17.60 -20.72
N SER A 118 -3.86 16.53 -20.44
CA SER A 118 -3.66 15.43 -21.38
C SER A 118 -4.83 14.45 -21.40
N SER A 119 -5.21 13.98 -22.59
CA SER A 119 -6.26 12.95 -22.74
C SER A 119 -5.87 11.62 -22.11
N PHE A 120 -4.57 11.29 -22.08
CA PHE A 120 -4.09 10.06 -21.44
C PHE A 120 -4.26 10.15 -19.93
N GLU A 121 -3.76 11.22 -19.31
CA GLU A 121 -3.85 11.42 -17.87
C GLU A 121 -5.31 11.46 -17.38
N GLY A 122 -6.22 12.04 -18.16
CA GLY A 122 -7.67 11.96 -17.91
C GLY A 122 -8.24 10.54 -17.95
N MET A 123 -7.81 9.71 -18.91
CA MET A 123 -8.21 8.29 -18.96
C MET A 123 -7.66 7.48 -17.79
N GLY A 124 -6.40 7.72 -17.40
CA GLY A 124 -5.79 7.09 -16.22
C GLY A 124 -6.53 7.48 -14.94
N ALA A 125 -6.83 8.77 -14.77
CA ALA A 125 -7.53 9.31 -13.62
C ALA A 125 -8.91 8.70 -13.45
N ALA A 126 -9.68 8.59 -14.54
CA ALA A 126 -10.99 7.95 -14.51
C ALA A 126 -10.90 6.47 -14.08
N ARG A 127 -9.91 5.72 -14.55
CA ARG A 127 -9.70 4.31 -14.19
C ARG A 127 -9.29 4.15 -12.74
N GLU A 128 -8.30 4.93 -12.30
CA GLU A 128 -7.77 4.91 -10.92
C GLU A 128 -8.89 5.18 -9.91
N VAL A 129 -9.66 6.25 -10.11
CA VAL A 129 -10.78 6.60 -9.22
C VAL A 129 -11.89 5.54 -9.26
N SER A 130 -12.18 4.97 -10.43
CA SER A 130 -13.21 3.92 -10.55
C SER A 130 -12.85 2.65 -9.77
N PHE A 131 -11.58 2.23 -9.80
CA PHE A 131 -11.11 1.06 -9.06
C PHE A 131 -11.03 1.35 -7.56
N ALA A 132 -10.58 2.54 -7.19
CA ALA A 132 -10.56 3.03 -5.82
C ALA A 132 -11.94 2.98 -5.14
N CYS A 133 -13.01 3.37 -5.85
CA CYS A 133 -14.38 3.30 -5.34
C CYS A 133 -14.82 1.89 -4.92
N LEU A 134 -14.20 0.84 -5.47
CA LEU A 134 -14.47 -0.56 -5.11
C LEU A 134 -13.48 -1.09 -4.05
N ALA A 135 -12.24 -0.61 -4.08
CA ALA A 135 -11.20 -1.01 -3.12
C ALA A 135 -11.42 -0.41 -1.72
N GLU A 136 -11.89 0.84 -1.64
CA GLU A 136 -12.07 1.55 -0.36
C GLU A 136 -13.13 0.90 0.56
N PRO A 137 -14.33 0.52 0.09
CA PRO A 137 -15.28 -0.22 0.91
C PRO A 137 -14.70 -1.55 1.44
N THR A 138 -13.87 -2.23 0.64
CA THR A 138 -13.21 -3.48 1.05
C THR A 138 -12.27 -3.25 2.25
N LEU A 139 -11.49 -2.17 2.23
CA LEU A 139 -10.67 -1.76 3.36
C LEU A 139 -11.54 -1.46 4.60
N PHE A 140 -12.64 -0.73 4.45
CA PHE A 140 -13.54 -0.43 5.57
C PHE A 140 -14.20 -1.67 6.16
N PHE A 141 -14.65 -2.64 5.35
CA PHE A 141 -15.17 -3.89 5.90
C PHE A 141 -14.12 -4.68 6.69
N ALA A 142 -12.86 -4.67 6.25
CA ALA A 142 -11.76 -5.26 7.02
C ALA A 142 -11.54 -4.52 8.34
N LEU A 143 -11.48 -3.18 8.33
CA LEU A 143 -11.34 -2.37 9.54
C LEU A 143 -12.52 -2.55 10.51
N ILE A 144 -13.76 -2.56 10.02
CA ILE A 144 -14.95 -2.81 10.85
C ILE A 144 -14.89 -4.21 11.47
N THR A 145 -14.45 -5.23 10.72
CA THR A 145 -14.26 -6.58 11.28
C THR A 145 -13.28 -6.53 12.46
N LEU A 146 -12.14 -5.85 12.30
CA LEU A 146 -11.13 -5.71 13.35
C LEU A 146 -11.64 -4.88 14.54
N THR A 147 -12.39 -3.80 14.31
CA THR A 147 -13.08 -3.03 15.34
C THR A 147 -14.04 -3.90 16.12
N ARG A 148 -14.80 -4.80 15.46
CA ARG A 148 -15.75 -5.70 16.13
C ARG A 148 -15.06 -6.74 17.01
N LEU A 149 -13.89 -7.23 16.60
CA LEU A 149 -13.10 -8.16 17.40
C LEU A 149 -12.47 -7.50 18.62
N SER A 150 -11.88 -6.31 18.42
CA SER A 150 -11.09 -5.62 19.45
C SER A 150 -11.90 -4.68 20.35
N GLY A 151 -13.08 -4.24 19.91
CA GLY A 151 -13.94 -3.30 20.63
C GLY A 151 -13.45 -1.84 20.62
N THR A 152 -12.43 -1.51 19.84
CA THR A 152 -11.81 -0.16 19.80
C THR A 152 -11.76 0.42 18.39
N LEU A 153 -11.76 1.75 18.31
CA LEU A 153 -11.61 2.52 17.07
C LEU A 153 -10.17 3.01 16.84
N SER A 154 -9.21 2.60 17.68
CA SER A 154 -7.79 2.93 17.50
C SER A 154 -7.00 1.75 16.90
N LEU A 155 -6.17 2.01 15.90
CA LEU A 155 -5.38 1.03 15.14
C LEU A 155 -4.40 0.25 16.02
N THR A 156 -3.74 0.92 16.96
CA THR A 156 -2.74 0.29 17.84
C THR A 156 -3.36 -0.82 18.68
N PRO A 157 -4.36 -0.55 19.55
CA PRO A 157 -5.01 -1.60 20.32
C PRO A 157 -5.78 -2.57 19.43
N MET A 158 -6.35 -2.12 18.31
CA MET A 158 -7.07 -2.99 17.37
C MET A 158 -6.18 -4.10 16.79
N LEU A 159 -4.98 -3.76 16.31
CA LEU A 159 -4.06 -4.73 15.70
C LEU A 159 -3.30 -5.55 16.74
N ASN A 160 -2.98 -4.96 17.90
CA ASN A 160 -2.30 -5.68 18.97
C ASN A 160 -3.21 -6.68 19.69
N HIS A 161 -4.54 -6.53 19.62
CA HIS A 161 -5.50 -7.47 20.20
C HIS A 161 -5.52 -8.85 19.52
N LEU A 162 -5.00 -8.97 18.29
CA LEU A 162 -5.01 -10.21 17.53
C LEU A 162 -3.93 -11.19 18.01
N ASP A 163 -4.21 -11.91 19.09
CA ASP A 163 -3.37 -13.01 19.56
C ASP A 163 -3.74 -14.35 18.89
N LEU A 164 -2.89 -15.35 19.06
CA LEU A 164 -3.08 -16.69 18.48
C LEU A 164 -4.42 -17.34 18.88
N SER A 165 -4.91 -17.09 20.10
CA SER A 165 -6.20 -17.59 20.58
C SER A 165 -7.38 -17.00 19.79
N VAL A 166 -7.38 -15.68 19.59
CA VAL A 166 -8.39 -14.97 18.78
C VAL A 166 -8.31 -15.43 17.33
N TRP A 167 -7.08 -15.58 16.82
CA TRP A 167 -6.86 -16.01 15.44
C TRP A 167 -7.38 -17.43 15.19
N LEU A 168 -7.13 -18.37 16.11
CA LEU A 168 -7.67 -19.74 16.01
C LEU A 168 -9.18 -19.78 16.21
N GLY A 169 -9.74 -18.94 17.09
CA GLY A 169 -11.19 -18.86 17.33
C GLY A 169 -11.99 -18.25 16.16
N THR A 170 -11.39 -17.32 15.41
CA THR A 170 -12.03 -16.57 14.32
C THR A 170 -11.36 -16.75 12.96
N GLY A 171 -10.54 -17.80 12.82
CA GLY A 171 -9.63 -17.97 11.68
C GLY A 171 -10.32 -17.97 10.32
N ALA A 172 -11.52 -18.54 10.20
CA ALA A 172 -12.27 -18.50 8.95
C ALA A 172 -12.60 -17.07 8.49
N ALA A 173 -13.00 -16.19 9.42
CA ALA A 173 -13.26 -14.78 9.11
C ALA A 173 -11.96 -14.06 8.73
N LEU A 174 -10.89 -14.23 9.52
CA LEU A 174 -9.60 -13.59 9.27
C LEU A 174 -8.98 -14.02 7.94
N ILE A 175 -9.10 -15.28 7.53
CA ILE A 175 -8.60 -15.76 6.22
C ILE A 175 -9.35 -15.07 5.07
N LEU A 176 -10.68 -14.95 5.15
CA LEU A 176 -11.46 -14.24 4.12
C LEU A 176 -11.10 -12.74 4.07
N MET A 177 -10.93 -12.12 5.23
CA MET A 177 -10.47 -10.74 5.34
C MET A 177 -9.09 -10.56 4.72
N LEU A 178 -8.12 -11.42 5.06
CA LEU A 178 -6.77 -11.39 4.52
C LEU A 178 -6.79 -11.58 3.01
N ALA A 179 -7.59 -12.50 2.47
CA ALA A 179 -7.72 -12.66 1.03
C ALA A 179 -8.21 -11.38 0.35
N GLY A 180 -9.23 -10.71 0.88
CA GLY A 180 -9.71 -9.44 0.36
C GLY A 180 -8.69 -8.29 0.51
N LEU A 181 -8.03 -8.19 1.67
CA LEU A 181 -6.97 -7.21 1.92
C LEU A 181 -5.77 -7.40 0.99
N PHE A 182 -5.40 -8.64 0.67
CA PHE A 182 -4.31 -8.92 -0.27
C PHE A 182 -4.67 -8.45 -1.68
N VAL A 183 -5.92 -8.65 -2.11
CA VAL A 183 -6.40 -8.14 -3.40
C VAL A 183 -6.38 -6.61 -3.44
N VAL A 184 -6.81 -5.93 -2.37
CA VAL A 184 -6.73 -4.47 -2.24
C VAL A 184 -5.27 -4.00 -2.23
N LEU A 185 -4.38 -4.69 -1.51
CA LEU A 185 -2.96 -4.38 -1.47
C LEU A 185 -2.34 -4.41 -2.87
N LEU A 186 -2.69 -5.40 -3.70
CA LEU A 186 -2.21 -5.47 -5.08
C LEU A 186 -2.81 -4.35 -5.94
N ALA A 187 -4.13 -4.12 -5.83
CA ALA A 187 -4.84 -3.13 -6.63
C ALA A 187 -4.33 -1.70 -6.35
N GLU A 188 -4.26 -1.31 -5.08
CA GLU A 188 -3.84 0.03 -4.65
C GLU A 188 -2.36 0.31 -4.94
N ASN A 189 -1.51 -0.72 -5.02
CA ASN A 189 -0.08 -0.56 -5.29
C ASN A 189 0.29 -0.85 -6.74
N SER A 190 -0.71 -0.83 -7.64
CA SER A 190 -0.50 -0.97 -9.08
C SER A 190 0.16 -2.28 -9.48
N ARG A 191 -0.08 -3.36 -8.73
CA ARG A 191 0.59 -4.64 -8.92
C ARG A 191 -0.22 -5.57 -9.81
N ILE A 192 0.47 -6.50 -10.46
CA ILE A 192 -0.17 -7.55 -11.25
C ILE A 192 -1.04 -8.38 -10.28
N PRO A 193 -2.29 -8.69 -10.63
CA PRO A 193 -2.87 -8.66 -11.98
C PRO A 193 -3.60 -7.38 -12.40
N PHE A 194 -3.62 -6.33 -11.56
CA PHE A 194 -4.38 -5.10 -11.81
C PHE A 194 -3.69 -4.17 -12.80
N ASP A 195 -2.43 -3.88 -12.54
CA ASP A 195 -1.59 -3.02 -13.36
C ASP A 195 -0.15 -3.53 -13.36
N ASP A 196 0.69 -3.00 -14.26
CA ASP A 196 2.14 -3.24 -14.22
C ASP A 196 2.86 -1.90 -14.34
N PRO A 197 3.58 -1.46 -13.29
CA PRO A 197 4.24 -0.16 -13.26
C PRO A 197 5.49 -0.12 -14.16
N ASN A 198 5.85 -1.23 -14.81
CA ASN A 198 6.95 -1.28 -15.77
C ASN A 198 6.46 -1.20 -17.22
N THR A 199 5.14 -1.20 -17.44
CA THR A 199 4.55 -1.21 -18.77
C THR A 199 4.25 0.22 -19.23
N HIS A 200 5.16 0.79 -20.03
CA HIS A 200 5.00 2.13 -20.60
C HIS A 200 4.12 2.16 -21.87
N LEU A 201 3.06 1.35 -21.96
CA LEU A 201 2.11 1.38 -23.08
C LEU A 201 0.93 2.32 -22.76
N GLU A 202 0.97 3.54 -23.30
CA GLU A 202 0.12 4.69 -22.96
C GLU A 202 -1.38 4.37 -22.88
N LEU A 203 -1.91 3.54 -23.80
CA LEU A 203 -3.34 3.20 -23.85
C LEU A 203 -3.79 2.28 -22.71
N THR A 204 -2.88 1.45 -22.20
CA THR A 204 -3.20 0.45 -21.19
C THR A 204 -2.76 0.85 -19.80
N MET A 205 -1.90 1.85 -19.63
CA MET A 205 -1.48 2.33 -18.31
C MET A 205 -2.70 2.78 -17.47
N ILE A 206 -2.66 2.51 -16.17
CA ILE A 206 -3.59 3.08 -15.20
C ILE A 206 -2.83 4.06 -14.31
N HIS A 207 -1.90 3.54 -13.50
CA HIS A 207 -1.22 4.35 -12.48
C HIS A 207 -0.04 5.13 -13.05
N GLU A 208 0.70 4.55 -13.99
CA GLU A 208 1.87 5.22 -14.57
C GLU A 208 1.49 6.44 -15.41
N VAL A 209 0.29 6.42 -16.01
CA VAL A 209 -0.29 7.57 -16.70
C VAL A 209 -0.62 8.71 -15.73
N MET A 210 -0.86 8.46 -14.45
CA MET A 210 -1.14 9.53 -13.47
C MET A 210 0.08 10.41 -13.18
N VAL A 211 1.27 9.92 -13.50
CA VAL A 211 2.55 10.48 -13.08
C VAL A 211 3.46 10.76 -14.28
N LEU A 212 2.91 10.66 -15.50
CA LEU A 212 3.62 10.72 -16.78
C LEU A 212 4.41 12.02 -16.93
N ASP A 213 3.78 13.16 -16.65
CA ASP A 213 4.41 14.47 -16.82
C ASP A 213 5.31 14.89 -15.65
N HIS A 214 5.34 14.12 -14.56
CA HIS A 214 6.16 14.45 -13.39
C HIS A 214 7.63 14.08 -13.62
N SER A 215 8.54 15.00 -13.27
CA SER A 215 9.97 14.83 -13.49
C SER A 215 10.80 15.15 -12.24
N GLY A 216 12.04 14.63 -12.22
CA GLY A 216 13.03 14.93 -11.18
C GLY A 216 12.56 14.62 -9.75
N PRO A 217 12.80 15.52 -8.79
CA PRO A 217 12.36 15.38 -7.40
C PRO A 217 10.87 15.09 -7.21
N TYR A 218 9.97 15.67 -8.01
CA TYR A 218 8.54 15.42 -7.88
C TYR A 218 8.19 13.96 -8.17
N PHE A 219 8.76 13.40 -9.23
CA PHE A 219 8.64 11.98 -9.54
C PHE A 219 9.29 11.10 -8.45
N GLY A 220 10.40 11.55 -7.88
CA GLY A 220 11.02 10.90 -6.72
C GLY A 220 10.07 10.82 -5.50
N CYS A 221 9.38 11.91 -5.18
CA CYS A 221 8.38 11.94 -4.10
C CYS A 221 7.22 10.98 -4.37
N ILE A 222 6.72 10.91 -5.61
CA ILE A 222 5.68 9.98 -6.03
C ILE A 222 6.13 8.52 -5.82
N LEU A 223 7.30 8.16 -6.35
CA LEU A 223 7.81 6.79 -6.25
C LEU A 223 8.06 6.36 -4.79
N TYR A 224 8.60 7.28 -3.98
CA TYR A 224 8.80 7.03 -2.56
C TYR A 224 7.46 6.92 -1.81
N GLY A 225 6.49 7.78 -2.13
CA GLY A 225 5.12 7.69 -1.59
C GLY A 225 4.40 6.39 -1.98
N ALA A 226 4.60 5.90 -3.20
CA ALA A 226 4.08 4.60 -3.64
C ALA A 226 4.75 3.43 -2.88
N ALA A 227 6.06 3.51 -2.64
CA ALA A 227 6.77 2.53 -1.81
C ALA A 227 6.25 2.53 -0.36
N LEU A 228 6.03 3.72 0.21
CA LEU A 228 5.43 3.90 1.53
C LEU A 228 4.02 3.31 1.57
N LYS A 229 3.15 3.60 0.59
CA LYS A 229 1.79 3.04 0.50
C LYS A 229 1.80 1.50 0.52
N LEU A 230 2.72 0.88 -0.23
CA LEU A 230 2.90 -0.58 -0.23
C LEU A 230 3.32 -1.08 1.16
N PHE A 231 4.28 -0.39 1.79
CA PHE A 231 4.74 -0.74 3.13
C PHE A 231 3.61 -0.64 4.17
N LEU A 232 2.78 0.41 4.14
CA LEU A 232 1.72 0.64 5.12
C LEU A 232 0.56 -0.33 4.96
N LEU A 233 0.08 -0.55 3.73
CA LEU A 233 -0.93 -1.57 3.47
C LEU A 233 -0.39 -2.97 3.77
N GLY A 234 0.89 -3.22 3.50
CA GLY A 234 1.58 -4.44 3.87
C GLY A 234 1.70 -4.61 5.38
N ALA A 235 1.97 -3.55 6.13
CA ALA A 235 2.03 -3.59 7.58
C ALA A 235 0.67 -3.93 8.19
N LEU A 236 -0.42 -3.36 7.64
CA LEU A 236 -1.79 -3.74 8.04
C LEU A 236 -2.02 -5.23 7.80
N PHE A 237 -1.67 -5.72 6.60
CA PHE A 237 -1.81 -7.13 6.24
C PHE A 237 -0.98 -8.05 7.16
N VAL A 238 0.30 -7.76 7.36
CA VAL A 238 1.22 -8.58 8.17
C VAL A 238 0.81 -8.62 9.63
N ASN A 239 0.37 -7.50 10.21
CA ASN A 239 -0.14 -7.49 11.59
C ASN A 239 -1.38 -8.39 11.75
N VAL A 240 -2.24 -8.49 10.74
CA VAL A 240 -3.39 -9.41 10.81
C VAL A 240 -2.98 -10.86 10.53
N ALA A 241 -2.06 -11.07 9.59
CA ALA A 241 -1.63 -12.40 9.15
C ALA A 241 -0.73 -13.13 10.17
N LEU A 242 0.08 -12.39 10.93
CA LEU A 242 1.02 -12.94 11.91
C LEU A 242 0.60 -12.57 13.34
N PRO A 243 -0.23 -13.38 14.01
CA PRO A 243 -0.70 -13.17 15.38
C PRO A 243 0.32 -13.62 16.44
N PHE A 244 1.61 -13.38 16.19
CA PHE A 244 2.69 -13.83 17.08
C PHE A 244 3.17 -12.68 17.97
N THR A 245 3.16 -12.93 19.27
CA THR A 245 3.82 -12.11 20.29
C THR A 245 4.89 -12.97 20.94
N THR A 246 6.16 -12.61 20.71
CA THR A 246 7.31 -13.41 21.20
C THR A 246 7.67 -13.04 22.64
N GLY A 247 7.14 -11.91 23.13
CA GLY A 247 7.42 -11.38 24.47
C GLY A 247 8.77 -10.66 24.58
N SER A 248 9.55 -10.58 23.50
CA SER A 248 10.79 -9.80 23.44
C SER A 248 10.72 -8.78 22.30
N SER A 249 10.95 -7.51 22.62
CA SER A 249 10.81 -6.40 21.65
C SER A 249 11.63 -6.62 20.37
N LEU A 250 12.88 -7.09 20.51
CA LEU A 250 13.75 -7.36 19.37
C LEU A 250 13.22 -8.50 18.48
N ALA A 251 12.67 -9.56 19.06
CA ALA A 251 12.12 -10.65 18.24
C ALA A 251 10.85 -10.20 17.50
N ASP A 252 10.00 -9.40 18.12
CA ASP A 252 8.78 -8.90 17.48
C ASP A 252 9.10 -7.97 16.28
N TRP A 253 10.16 -7.14 16.41
CA TRP A 253 10.69 -6.38 15.27
C TRP A 253 11.21 -7.30 14.14
N LEU A 254 11.97 -8.34 14.48
CA LEU A 254 12.51 -9.28 13.48
C LEU A 254 11.39 -10.08 12.78
N VAL A 255 10.37 -10.53 13.53
CA VAL A 255 9.21 -11.22 12.98
C VAL A 255 8.45 -10.31 12.03
N PHE A 256 8.26 -9.03 12.38
CA PHE A 256 7.63 -8.05 11.51
C PHE A 256 8.43 -7.82 10.22
N LEU A 257 9.74 -7.61 10.34
CA LEU A 257 10.62 -7.43 9.17
C LEU A 257 10.61 -8.67 8.26
N ALA A 258 10.69 -9.87 8.84
CA ALA A 258 10.58 -11.12 8.09
C ALA A 258 9.22 -11.26 7.40
N GLY A 259 8.13 -10.87 8.08
CA GLY A 259 6.78 -10.85 7.51
C GLY A 259 6.65 -9.90 6.33
N MET A 260 7.20 -8.68 6.42
CA MET A 260 7.20 -7.71 5.32
C MET A 260 8.02 -8.18 4.12
N LEU A 261 9.18 -8.81 4.36
CA LEU A 261 9.99 -9.40 3.30
C LEU A 261 9.27 -10.60 2.65
N ALA A 262 8.65 -11.47 3.45
CA ALA A 262 7.86 -12.60 2.96
C ALA A 262 6.66 -12.14 2.13
N LEU A 263 5.96 -11.08 2.56
CA LEU A 263 4.89 -10.46 1.79
C LEU A 263 5.39 -9.92 0.45
N SER A 264 6.56 -9.27 0.44
CA SER A 264 7.18 -8.77 -0.80
C SER A 264 7.52 -9.91 -1.75
N VAL A 265 8.01 -11.03 -1.23
CA VAL A 265 8.23 -12.25 -2.02
C VAL A 265 6.91 -12.79 -2.56
N ALA A 266 5.85 -12.85 -1.74
CA ALA A 266 4.53 -13.30 -2.17
C ALA A 266 3.95 -12.43 -3.30
N VAL A 267 4.05 -11.09 -3.18
CA VAL A 267 3.67 -10.16 -4.26
C VAL A 267 4.49 -10.44 -5.51
N GLY A 268 5.81 -10.60 -5.39
CA GLY A 268 6.67 -10.90 -6.54
C GLY A 268 6.40 -12.27 -7.19
N VAL A 269 5.99 -13.28 -6.43
CA VAL A 269 5.53 -14.57 -6.94
C VAL A 269 4.23 -14.39 -7.73
N VAL A 270 3.26 -13.65 -7.18
CA VAL A 270 2.00 -13.34 -7.89
C VAL A 270 2.28 -12.60 -9.20
N GLU A 271 3.15 -11.59 -9.19
CA GLU A 271 3.55 -10.86 -10.39
C GLU A 271 4.27 -11.75 -11.43
N SER A 272 4.85 -12.87 -11.01
CA SER A 272 5.59 -13.78 -11.91
C SER A 272 4.72 -14.92 -12.46
N VAL A 273 3.68 -15.33 -11.73
CA VAL A 273 2.81 -16.46 -12.08
C VAL A 273 1.51 -15.99 -12.75
N MET A 274 1.06 -14.77 -12.47
CA MET A 274 -0.15 -14.21 -13.07
C MET A 274 0.17 -13.30 -14.25
N ALA A 275 -0.71 -13.33 -15.24
CA ALA A 275 -0.76 -12.31 -16.29
C ALA A 275 -1.64 -11.13 -15.86
N ARG A 276 -1.40 -9.98 -16.48
CA ARG A 276 -2.25 -8.80 -16.32
C ARG A 276 -3.68 -9.11 -16.77
N LEU A 277 -4.66 -8.75 -15.95
CA LEU A 277 -6.07 -8.88 -16.28
C LEU A 277 -6.51 -7.80 -17.27
N ARG A 278 -7.49 -8.15 -18.11
CA ARG A 278 -8.18 -7.15 -18.94
C ARG A 278 -8.91 -6.16 -18.02
N LEU A 279 -8.90 -4.87 -18.37
CA LEU A 279 -9.53 -3.80 -17.58
C LEU A 279 -10.99 -4.10 -17.19
N ILE A 280 -11.75 -4.75 -18.07
CA ILE A 280 -13.17 -5.11 -17.85
C ILE A 280 -13.33 -6.14 -16.70
N ARG A 281 -12.30 -6.94 -16.40
CA ARG A 281 -12.31 -7.96 -15.34
C ARG A 281 -11.85 -7.41 -13.98
N VAL A 282 -11.15 -6.28 -13.95
CA VAL A 282 -10.64 -5.68 -12.71
C VAL A 282 -11.77 -5.36 -11.71
N PRO A 283 -12.88 -4.70 -12.10
CA PRO A 283 -14.00 -4.47 -11.18
C PRO A 283 -14.58 -5.75 -10.58
N GLN A 284 -14.64 -6.85 -11.33
CA GLN A 284 -15.16 -8.13 -10.85
C GLN A 284 -14.31 -8.70 -9.72
N LEU A 285 -12.98 -8.57 -9.82
CA LEU A 285 -12.04 -9.02 -8.78
C LEU A 285 -12.13 -8.14 -7.53
N LEU A 286 -12.29 -6.82 -7.68
CA LEU A 286 -12.47 -5.90 -6.55
C LEU A 286 -13.81 -6.13 -5.83
N VAL A 287 -14.89 -6.39 -6.57
CA VAL A 287 -16.17 -6.79 -5.98
C VAL A 287 -16.05 -8.14 -5.26
N ALA A 288 -15.27 -9.09 -5.77
CA ALA A 288 -15.00 -10.33 -5.05
C ALA A 288 -14.26 -10.07 -3.74
N ALA A 289 -13.25 -9.19 -3.73
CA ALA A 289 -12.55 -8.79 -2.50
C ALA A 289 -13.48 -8.12 -1.48
N LEU A 290 -14.39 -7.27 -1.98
CA LEU A 290 -15.44 -6.65 -1.17
C LEU A 290 -16.34 -7.70 -0.52
N ILE A 291 -16.79 -8.69 -1.28
CA ILE A 291 -17.64 -9.78 -0.77
C ILE A 291 -16.88 -10.59 0.29
N LEU A 292 -15.60 -10.90 0.08
CA LEU A 292 -14.79 -11.65 1.04
C LEU A 292 -14.67 -10.93 2.40
N THR A 293 -14.37 -9.63 2.38
CA THR A 293 -14.27 -8.82 3.61
C THR A 293 -15.63 -8.59 4.27
N ALA A 294 -16.69 -8.37 3.49
CA ALA A 294 -18.05 -8.26 4.03
C ALA A 294 -18.51 -9.58 4.68
N PHE A 295 -18.19 -10.73 4.08
CA PHE A 295 -18.55 -12.02 4.65
C PHE A 295 -17.76 -12.33 5.93
N SER A 296 -16.48 -11.91 5.97
CA SER A 296 -15.69 -11.94 7.21
C SER A 296 -16.39 -11.18 8.34
N LEU A 297 -16.87 -9.97 8.08
CA LEU A 297 -17.63 -9.19 9.09
C LEU A 297 -18.87 -9.95 9.56
N VAL A 298 -19.65 -10.52 8.64
CA VAL A 298 -20.86 -11.28 8.98
C VAL A 298 -20.55 -12.47 9.89
N LEU A 299 -19.42 -13.16 9.68
CA LEU A 299 -19.02 -14.28 10.54
C LEU A 299 -18.63 -13.84 11.96
N VAL A 300 -18.08 -12.64 12.13
CA VAL A 300 -17.70 -12.10 13.44
C VAL A 300 -18.89 -11.53 14.21
N VAL A 301 -19.93 -11.05 13.51
CA VAL A 301 -21.11 -10.45 14.13
C VAL A 301 -22.12 -11.48 14.65
N ARG A 302 -22.05 -12.73 14.17
CA ARG A 302 -22.90 -13.84 14.62
C ARG A 302 -22.49 -14.34 15.99
#